data_AF-A0A2P8ETE2-F1
#
_entry.id   AF-A0A2P8ETE2-F1
#
_cell.length_a   1.000
_cell.length_b   1.000
_cell.length_c   1.000
_cell.angle_alpha   90.00
_cell.angle_beta   90.00
_cell.angle_gamma   90.00
#
_symmetry.space_group_name_H-M   'P 1'
#
loop_
_entity.id
_entity.type
_entity.pdbx_description
1 polymer ?
#
loop_
_entity_poly.entity_id
_entity_poly.type
_entity_poly.pdbx_seq_one_letter_code
_entity_poly.pdbx_strand_id
1 'polypeptide(L)'
;MQHVLIITRLTPQSHQPGLVDALIGVTSEGRSVQISSGEPSQRVNVAQLQYQSMPLILLCDQVQHTPMEGIEIPPHALISIIPLPAAEVATMLREGKEGVLLEDIRAQLC
;
A
#
# COMPACT_ATOMS: atom_id res chain seq x y z
N MET A 1 12.51 -6.82 8.08
CA MET A 1 11.19 -7.31 8.51
C MET A 1 10.20 -6.86 7.45
N GLN A 2 9.27 -7.71 7.04
CA GLN A 2 8.27 -7.34 6.03
C GLN A 2 7.09 -6.66 6.70
N HIS A 3 6.66 -5.53 6.16
CA HIS A 3 5.49 -4.77 6.57
C HIS A 3 4.30 -5.15 5.70
N VAL A 4 3.13 -5.29 6.33
CA VAL A 4 1.86 -5.61 5.67
C VAL A 4 0.90 -4.46 5.93
N LEU A 5 0.38 -3.85 4.86
CA LEU A 5 -0.56 -2.74 4.91
C LEU A 5 -1.81 -3.11 4.09
N ILE A 6 -3.00 -2.88 4.64
CA ILE A 6 -4.23 -2.91 3.84
C ILE A 6 -4.51 -1.48 3.38
N ILE A 7 -4.49 -1.27 2.07
CA ILE A 7 -4.71 0.03 1.45
C ILE A 7 -6.15 0.10 0.95
N THR A 8 -6.92 1.04 1.47
CA THR A 8 -8.35 1.21 1.14
C THR A 8 -8.59 2.22 0.03
N ARG A 9 -7.62 3.10 -0.22
CA ARG A 9 -7.64 4.10 -1.29
C ARG A 9 -6.23 4.41 -1.74
N LEU A 10 -6.03 4.61 -3.04
CA LEU A 10 -4.84 5.24 -3.63
C LEU A 10 -5.27 6.34 -4.58
N THR A 11 -4.57 7.46 -4.55
CA THR A 11 -4.77 8.60 -5.44
C THR A 11 -3.43 8.96 -6.08
N PRO A 12 -3.33 9.01 -7.41
CA PRO A 12 -2.10 9.42 -8.08
C PRO A 12 -1.85 10.92 -7.85
N GLN A 13 -0.59 11.27 -7.62
CA GLN A 13 -0.11 12.63 -7.53
C GLN A 13 0.94 12.87 -8.63
N SER A 14 0.70 13.91 -9.41
CA SER A 14 1.53 14.33 -10.53
C SER A 14 1.93 15.78 -10.32
N HIS A 15 3.23 16.05 -10.35
CA HIS A 15 3.81 17.39 -10.41
C HIS A 15 3.99 17.82 -11.86
N GLN A 16 4.11 16.86 -12.78
CA GLN A 16 4.14 17.10 -14.23
C GLN A 16 3.02 16.33 -14.96
N PRO A 17 2.37 16.93 -15.97
CA PRO A 17 1.36 16.24 -16.76
C PRO A 17 1.91 14.96 -17.41
N GLY A 18 1.22 13.84 -17.22
CA GLY A 18 1.57 12.55 -17.84
C GLY A 18 2.58 11.70 -17.06
N LEU A 19 3.10 12.19 -15.92
CA LEU A 19 3.97 11.42 -15.02
C LEU A 19 3.32 11.32 -13.64
N VAL A 20 3.22 10.10 -13.10
CA VAL A 20 2.79 9.90 -11.70
C VAL A 20 4.04 9.83 -10.84
N ASP A 21 4.26 10.87 -10.04
CA ASP A 21 5.44 11.02 -9.18
C ASP A 21 5.28 10.32 -7.83
N ALA A 22 4.03 10.18 -7.38
CA ALA A 22 3.70 9.49 -6.14
C ALA A 22 2.27 8.95 -6.15
N LEU A 23 2.01 8.00 -5.26
CA LEU A 23 0.66 7.64 -4.84
C LEU A 23 0.46 8.06 -3.39
N ILE A 24 -0.67 8.74 -3.14
CA ILE A 24 -1.14 9.03 -1.79
C ILE A 24 -2.29 8.09 -1.47
N GLY A 25 -2.11 7.28 -0.44
CA GLY A 25 -3.05 6.28 0.00
C GLY A 25 -3.59 6.50 1.39
N VAL A 26 -4.58 5.68 1.73
CA VAL A 26 -5.13 5.57 3.08
C VAL A 26 -5.12 4.11 3.47
N THR A 27 -4.58 3.79 4.63
CA THR A 27 -4.64 2.45 5.19
C THR A 27 -6.04 2.16 5.75
N SER A 28 -6.35 0.90 6.01
CA SER A 28 -7.57 0.48 6.73
C SER A 28 -7.70 1.11 8.12
N GLU A 29 -6.57 1.34 8.81
CA GLU A 29 -6.49 2.07 10.09
C GLU A 29 -6.69 3.60 9.94
N GLY A 30 -6.87 4.12 8.72
CA GLY A 30 -7.06 5.55 8.47
C GLY A 30 -5.77 6.37 8.37
N ARG A 31 -4.60 5.73 8.35
CA ARG A 31 -3.31 6.41 8.24
C ARG A 31 -3.01 6.78 6.79
N SER A 32 -2.43 7.95 6.57
CA SER A 32 -1.95 8.34 5.23
C SER A 32 -0.71 7.50 4.87
N VAL A 33 -0.63 7.04 3.62
CA VAL A 33 0.60 6.43 3.07
C VAL A 33 1.05 7.19 1.83
N GLN A 34 2.36 7.42 1.70
CA GLN A 34 2.96 7.96 0.48
C GLN A 34 3.89 6.93 -0.14
N ILE A 35 3.75 6.70 -1.45
CA ILE A 35 4.60 5.82 -2.22
C ILE A 35 5.24 6.65 -3.33
N SER A 36 6.52 6.96 -3.18
CA SER A 36 7.24 7.89 -4.07
C SER A 36 7.91 7.15 -5.22
N SER A 37 7.77 7.63 -6.46
CA SER A 37 8.35 7.00 -7.66
C SER A 37 9.79 7.45 -7.97
N GLY A 38 10.55 7.85 -6.94
CA GLY A 38 11.86 8.51 -7.08
C GLY A 38 12.93 7.67 -7.80
N GLU A 39 12.73 6.35 -7.89
CA GLU A 39 13.60 5.42 -8.59
C GLU A 39 12.91 4.71 -9.77
N PRO A 40 13.65 4.29 -10.81
CA PRO A 40 13.09 3.62 -11.98
C PRO A 40 12.27 2.36 -11.68
N SER A 41 12.73 1.53 -10.75
CA SER A 41 12.04 0.32 -10.29
C SER A 41 10.67 0.67 -9.69
N GLN A 42 10.63 1.71 -8.85
CA GLN A 42 9.41 2.13 -8.16
C GLN A 42 8.40 2.81 -9.08
N ARG A 43 8.83 3.39 -10.21
CA ARG A 43 7.90 3.90 -11.24
C ARG A 43 7.00 2.80 -11.79
N VAL A 44 7.55 1.59 -12.01
CA VAL A 44 6.75 0.45 -12.49
C VAL A 44 5.73 0.04 -11.43
N ASN A 45 6.18 -0.03 -10.18
CA ASN A 45 5.34 -0.39 -9.04
C ASN A 45 4.19 0.62 -8.82
N VAL A 46 4.49 1.92 -8.88
CA VAL A 46 3.50 3.02 -8.80
C VAL A 46 2.50 2.93 -9.95
N ALA A 47 2.98 2.72 -11.18
CA ALA A 47 2.09 2.56 -12.34
C ALA A 47 1.17 1.35 -12.19
N GLN A 48 1.68 0.21 -11.69
CA GLN A 48 0.87 -0.99 -11.46
C GLN A 48 -0.17 -0.79 -10.36
N LEU A 49 0.21 -0.14 -9.25
CA LEU A 49 -0.67 0.12 -8.11
C LEU A 49 -1.83 1.05 -8.45
N GLN A 50 -1.61 2.03 -9.34
CA GLN A 50 -2.64 2.97 -9.78
C GLN A 50 -3.87 2.29 -10.37
N TYR A 51 -3.70 1.12 -11.01
CA TYR A 51 -4.77 0.41 -11.70
C TYR A 51 -5.35 -0.77 -10.90
N GLN A 52 -4.94 -0.94 -9.64
CA GLN A 52 -5.47 -2.01 -8.80
C GLN A 52 -6.87 -1.68 -8.27
N SER A 53 -7.67 -2.72 -8.10
CA SER A 53 -8.94 -2.61 -7.37
C SER A 53 -8.66 -2.42 -5.89
N MET A 54 -9.46 -1.59 -5.24
CA MET A 54 -9.36 -1.31 -3.80
C MET A 54 -10.52 -1.96 -3.04
N PRO A 55 -10.34 -2.36 -1.77
CA PRO A 55 -9.07 -2.36 -1.01
C PRO A 55 -8.10 -3.46 -1.48
N LEU A 56 -6.80 -3.26 -1.26
CA LEU A 56 -5.75 -4.23 -1.55
C LEU A 56 -4.82 -4.44 -0.36
N ILE A 57 -4.03 -5.51 -0.42
CA ILE A 57 -3.00 -5.78 0.59
C ILE A 57 -1.62 -5.58 -0.04
N LEU A 58 -0.86 -4.68 0.55
CA LEU A 58 0.48 -4.30 0.13
C LEU A 58 1.50 -4.85 1.12
N LEU A 59 2.48 -5.56 0.58
CA LEU A 59 3.70 -5.96 1.26
C LEU A 59 4.78 -4.96 0.92
N CYS A 60 5.56 -4.54 1.90
CA CYS A 60 6.76 -3.74 1.69
C CYS A 60 7.87 -4.16 2.66
N ASP A 61 9.12 -4.12 2.22
CA ASP A 61 10.25 -4.48 3.07
C ASP A 61 10.72 -3.33 3.99
N GLN A 62 10.34 -2.10 3.66
CA GLN A 62 10.70 -0.89 4.40
C GLN A 62 9.55 0.10 4.46
N VAL A 63 9.36 0.68 5.64
CA VAL A 63 8.48 1.83 5.87
C VAL A 63 9.20 2.86 6.73
N GLN A 64 8.96 4.13 6.47
CA GLN A 64 9.39 5.25 7.28
C GLN A 64 8.16 5.91 7.90
N HIS A 65 8.28 6.34 9.16
CA HIS A 65 7.19 7.05 9.84
C HIS A 65 7.44 8.55 9.74
N THR A 66 6.45 9.30 9.26
CA THR A 66 6.54 10.76 9.17
C THR A 66 6.01 11.41 10.45
N PRO A 67 6.40 12.66 10.76
CA PRO A 67 5.97 13.35 11.98
C PRO A 67 4.45 13.55 12.12
N MET A 68 3.69 13.47 11.02
CA MET A 68 2.23 13.60 10.99
C MET A 68 1.51 12.24 10.97
N GLU A 69 2.08 11.23 11.63
CA GLU A 69 1.57 9.85 11.72
C GLU A 69 1.41 9.10 10.38
N GLY A 70 1.90 9.70 9.29
CA GLY A 70 1.91 9.10 7.97
C GLY A 70 2.96 8.00 7.84
N ILE A 71 2.74 7.12 6.88
CA ILE A 71 3.67 6.09 6.44
C ILE A 71 4.27 6.56 5.11
N GLU A 72 5.58 6.47 4.97
CA GLU A 72 6.27 6.64 3.70
C GLU A 72 6.90 5.32 3.29
N ILE A 73 6.63 4.88 2.07
CA ILE A 73 7.33 3.77 1.43
C ILE A 73 8.41 4.39 0.54
N PRO A 74 9.70 4.28 0.94
CA PRO A 74 10.76 4.98 0.24
C PRO A 74 10.97 4.41 -1.17
N PRO A 75 11.57 5.17 -2.11
CA PRO A 75 11.71 4.75 -3.51
C PRO A 75 12.47 3.44 -3.75
N HIS A 76 13.34 3.03 -2.84
CA HIS A 76 14.13 1.80 -2.93
C HIS A 76 13.46 0.61 -2.23
N ALA A 77 12.30 0.81 -1.58
CA ALA A 77 11.58 -0.28 -0.94
C ALA A 77 11.00 -1.24 -1.99
N LEU A 78 11.17 -2.53 -1.74
CA LEU A 78 10.49 -3.56 -2.50
C LEU A 78 9.04 -3.62 -2.06
N ILE A 79 8.14 -3.60 -3.04
CA ILE A 79 6.71 -3.75 -2.78
C ILE A 79 6.14 -4.92 -3.57
N SER A 80 5.11 -5.55 -3.01
CA SER A 80 4.36 -6.62 -3.66
C SER A 80 2.90 -6.55 -3.23
N ILE A 81 1.99 -6.97 -4.12
CA ILE A 81 0.56 -7.03 -3.84
C ILE A 81 0.21 -8.48 -3.55
N ILE A 82 -0.53 -8.73 -2.47
CA ILE A 82 -1.08 -10.08 -2.24
C ILE A 82 -2.32 -10.21 -3.13
N PRO A 83 -2.41 -11.26 -3.98
CA PRO A 83 -3.51 -11.43 -4.91
C PRO A 83 -4.77 -11.94 -4.20
N LEU A 84 -5.39 -11.09 -3.38
CA LEU A 84 -6.73 -11.30 -2.83
C LEU A 84 -7.75 -10.45 -3.58
N PRO A 85 -8.95 -10.99 -3.89
CA PRO A 85 -10.03 -10.20 -4.46
C PRO A 85 -10.39 -9.02 -3.56
N ALA A 86 -10.47 -7.82 -4.13
CA ALA A 86 -10.82 -6.61 -3.37
C ALA A 86 -12.16 -6.73 -2.63
N ALA A 87 -13.13 -7.46 -3.21
CA ALA A 87 -14.43 -7.71 -2.57
C ALA A 87 -14.33 -8.56 -1.29
N GLU A 88 -13.38 -9.50 -1.27
CA GLU A 88 -13.12 -10.35 -0.10
C GLU A 88 -12.48 -9.52 1.02
N VAL A 89 -11.44 -8.76 0.68
CA VAL A 89 -10.79 -7.83 1.62
C VAL A 89 -11.80 -6.81 2.16
N ALA A 90 -12.66 -6.24 1.32
CA ALA A 90 -13.71 -5.32 1.74
C ALA A 90 -14.74 -5.97 2.69
N THR A 91 -15.04 -7.24 2.51
CA THR A 91 -15.94 -7.99 3.40
C THR A 91 -15.30 -8.17 4.76
N MET A 92 -14.03 -8.59 4.81
CA MET A 92 -13.30 -8.75 6.07
C MET A 92 -13.16 -7.44 6.84
N LEU A 93 -12.86 -6.33 6.15
CA LEU A 93 -12.82 -4.99 6.78
C LEU A 93 -14.18 -4.61 7.39
N ARG A 94 -15.29 -4.86 6.67
CA ARG A 94 -16.64 -4.56 7.16
C ARG A 94 -17.02 -5.39 8.39
N GLU A 95 -16.52 -6.61 8.47
CA GLU A 95 -16.71 -7.52 9.60
C GLU A 95 -15.77 -7.22 10.79
N GLY A 96 -14.88 -6.23 10.66
CA GLY A 96 -13.89 -5.90 11.70
C GLY A 96 -12.79 -6.95 11.85
N LYS A 97 -12.59 -7.82 10.84
CA LYS A 97 -11.60 -8.91 10.85
C LYS A 97 -10.24 -8.50 10.29
N GLU A 98 -9.95 -7.20 10.27
CA GLU A 98 -8.71 -6.64 9.74
C GLU A 98 -7.47 -7.19 10.46
N GLY A 99 -7.47 -7.17 11.79
CA GLY A 99 -6.34 -7.65 12.59
C GLY A 99 -6.04 -9.12 12.34
N VAL A 100 -7.08 -9.95 12.25
CA VAL A 100 -6.95 -11.39 11.95
C VAL A 100 -6.33 -11.61 10.57
N LEU A 101 -6.81 -10.88 9.56
CA LEU A 101 -6.25 -10.96 8.21
C LEU A 101 -4.76 -10.58 8.18
N LEU A 102 -4.38 -9.49 8.87
CA LEU A 102 -2.98 -9.06 8.96
C LEU A 102 -2.10 -10.08 9.68
N GLU A 103 -2.59 -10.70 10.75
CA GLU A 103 -1.89 -11.75 11.50
C GLU A 103 -1.70 -13.02 10.66
N ASP A 104 -2.76 -13.49 9.99
CA ASP A 104 -2.71 -14.67 9.12
C ASP A 104 -1.67 -14.49 7.99
N ILE A 105 -1.64 -13.31 7.39
CA ILE A 105 -0.67 -12.99 6.33
C ILE A 105 0.75 -12.94 6.89
N ARG A 106 0.95 -12.31 8.05
CA ARG A 106 2.27 -12.26 8.70
C ARG A 106 2.76 -13.65 9.06
N ALA A 107 1.88 -14.53 9.52
CA ALA A 107 2.22 -15.91 9.84
C ALA A 107 2.67 -16.73 8.61
N GLN A 108 2.15 -16.41 7.42
CA GLN A 108 2.55 -17.08 6.16
C GLN A 108 3.88 -16.55 5.57
N LEU A 109 4.35 -15.39 6.04
CA LEU A 109 5.60 -14.76 5.58
C LEU A 109 6.81 -15.11 6.48
N CYS A 110 6.58 -15.79 7.61
CA CYS A 110 7.59 -16.30 8.54
C CYS A 110 7.98 -17.74 8.19
#